data_AF-A0A935LVJ0-F1
#
_entry.id   AF-A0A935LVJ0-F1
#
_cell.length_a   1.000
_cell.length_b   1.000
_cell.length_c   1.000
_cell.angle_alpha   90.00
_cell.angle_beta   90.00
_cell.angle_gamma   90.00
#
_symmetry.space_group_name_H-M   'P 1'
#
loop_
_entity.id
_entity.type
_entity.pdbx_description
1 polymer ?
#
loop_
_entity_poly.entity_id
_entity_poly.type
_entity_poly.pdbx_seq_one_letter_code
_entity_poly.pdbx_strand_id
1 'polypeptide(L)'
;MKHIIIAIAVIVSTVLSAQAQCDPTSVFSNTTTNAVCISVEGAIRTVYSNALPDHETGAFPNPGNPNSIKAQRITLTMCSQPRLAPTKTILDQGSGSCPFWVFGVGINGLEFDPIANEFFRNTSTGQLNRSWNLNALSPNVKLGLDMNQAHVQPTGKYHYHGSPTKFIESLNVSSTAHSPIIGYAADGFPMYYRYVYEDPTGASKTIVDATSCHRLKDGMRPGDGVSAPNGAYDGTYTQDYEYLTKGDCLLDECNGRFGVTPDYPSGTYYYVMTETYPVIPRCLSGYPDKAFTIGPPQMGCATSSASQICTVSGIEGDPIAIMEQIEIAPNPVRSVLTLRFLSSDIEHHVTAIRIFNAEGREMIAQKNSAAGIDTASLPDGTYYARVNVAGTEITKVFVKH
;
A
#
# COMPACT_ATOMS: atom_id res chain seq x y z
N MET A 1 -41.17 43.76 30.86
CA MET A 1 -40.49 42.49 31.20
C MET A 1 -39.52 42.17 30.07
N LYS A 2 -38.22 42.37 30.28
CA LYS A 2 -37.17 42.03 29.31
C LYS A 2 -36.68 40.61 29.64
N HIS A 3 -36.91 39.66 28.74
CA HIS A 3 -36.38 38.30 28.90
C HIS A 3 -34.90 38.29 28.50
N ILE A 4 -34.05 37.99 29.48
CA ILE A 4 -32.62 37.73 29.29
C ILE A 4 -32.49 36.27 28.89
N ILE A 5 -32.08 36.01 27.66
CA ILE A 5 -31.71 34.67 27.18
C ILE A 5 -30.25 34.45 27.56
N ILE A 6 -30.02 33.57 28.53
CA ILE A 6 -28.68 33.11 28.92
C ILE A 6 -28.28 32.01 27.93
N ALA A 7 -27.38 32.34 27.00
CA ALA A 7 -26.75 31.35 26.14
C ALA A 7 -25.67 30.61 26.93
N ILE A 8 -25.91 29.33 27.23
CA ILE A 8 -24.90 28.44 27.82
C ILE A 8 -24.01 27.95 26.68
N ALA A 9 -22.80 28.49 26.59
CA ALA A 9 -21.76 27.98 25.71
C ALA A 9 -21.21 26.67 26.28
N VAL A 10 -21.58 25.54 25.69
CA VAL A 10 -20.94 24.24 25.96
C VAL A 10 -19.60 24.24 25.23
N ILE A 11 -18.52 24.47 25.96
CA ILE A 11 -17.16 24.29 25.46
C ILE A 11 -16.91 22.78 25.38
N VAL A 12 -17.05 22.22 24.19
CA VAL A 12 -16.58 20.85 23.90
C VAL A 12 -15.06 20.93 23.80
N SER A 13 -14.38 20.62 24.90
CA SER A 13 -12.93 20.42 24.92
C SER A 13 -12.60 19.15 24.14
N THR A 14 -12.20 19.30 22.88
CA THR A 14 -11.56 18.22 22.12
C THR A 14 -10.19 17.96 22.76
N VAL A 15 -10.07 16.86 23.48
CA VAL A 15 -8.76 16.35 23.89
C VAL A 15 -8.09 15.85 22.62
N LEU A 16 -7.26 16.69 21.97
CA LEU A 16 -6.28 16.18 21.02
C LEU A 16 -5.34 15.29 21.83
N SER A 17 -5.46 13.98 21.70
CA SER A 17 -4.39 13.09 22.12
C SER A 17 -3.17 13.46 21.30
N ALA A 18 -2.12 13.98 21.93
CA ALA A 18 -0.82 14.09 21.29
C ALA A 18 -0.42 12.67 20.87
N GLN A 19 -0.49 12.38 19.56
CA GLN A 19 0.12 11.18 19.02
C GLN A 19 1.59 11.24 19.41
N ALA A 20 2.06 10.22 20.14
CA ALA A 20 3.46 10.16 20.55
C ALA A 20 4.33 10.26 19.29
N GLN A 21 5.02 11.39 19.15
CA GLN A 21 5.89 11.63 18.02
C GLN A 21 7.04 10.62 18.11
N CYS A 22 7.37 9.97 17.01
CA CYS A 22 8.47 9.02 16.98
C CYS A 22 9.78 9.68 17.39
N ASP A 23 10.51 9.07 18.32
CA ASP A 23 11.91 9.41 18.58
C ASP A 23 12.82 8.41 17.85
N PRO A 24 13.34 8.75 16.66
CA PRO A 24 14.23 7.86 15.92
C PRO A 24 15.54 7.57 16.66
N THR A 25 15.96 8.44 17.60
CA THR A 25 17.19 8.23 18.38
C THR A 25 17.03 6.99 19.27
N SER A 26 15.90 6.86 19.96
CA SER A 26 15.57 5.69 20.77
C SER A 26 15.58 4.40 19.93
N VAL A 27 14.91 4.41 18.77
CA VAL A 27 14.85 3.28 17.83
C VAL A 27 16.24 2.84 17.41
N PHE A 28 17.07 3.78 16.94
CA PHE A 28 18.39 3.44 16.41
C PHE A 28 19.46 3.19 17.47
N SER A 29 19.23 3.61 18.72
CA SER A 29 20.11 3.30 19.85
C SER A 29 19.90 1.88 20.37
N ASN A 30 18.70 1.31 20.18
CA ASN A 30 18.43 -0.08 20.50
C ASN A 30 19.05 -0.99 19.44
N THR A 31 20.09 -1.74 19.83
CA THR A 31 20.81 -2.67 18.95
C THR A 31 20.66 -4.13 19.37
N THR A 32 19.80 -4.43 20.35
CA THR A 32 19.67 -5.75 20.96
C THR A 32 18.30 -6.39 20.78
N THR A 33 17.23 -5.61 20.68
CA THR A 33 15.86 -6.12 20.43
C THR A 33 15.21 -5.35 19.30
N ASN A 34 14.10 -5.86 18.75
CA ASN A 34 13.29 -5.09 17.82
C ASN A 34 12.94 -3.71 18.39
N ALA A 35 13.07 -2.69 17.55
CA ALA A 35 12.54 -1.36 17.78
C ALA A 35 12.06 -0.79 16.44
N VAL A 36 10.79 -0.43 16.41
CA VAL A 36 10.14 0.22 15.27
C VAL A 36 9.26 1.35 15.79
N CYS A 37 9.20 2.45 15.04
CA CYS A 37 8.24 3.51 15.28
C CYS A 37 7.65 3.99 13.96
N ILE A 38 6.32 4.06 13.91
CA ILE A 38 5.57 4.53 12.75
C ILE A 38 4.84 5.81 13.15
N SER A 39 5.17 6.93 12.50
CA SER A 39 4.47 8.20 12.68
C SER A 39 3.78 8.61 11.39
N VAL A 40 2.74 9.42 11.53
CA VAL A 40 2.09 10.10 10.41
C VAL A 40 2.14 11.60 10.69
N GLU A 41 2.79 12.34 9.80
CA GLU A 41 2.88 13.80 9.83
C GLU A 41 2.32 14.33 8.51
N GLY A 42 1.13 14.93 8.57
CA GLY A 42 0.38 15.32 7.37
C GLY A 42 0.09 14.13 6.45
N ALA A 43 0.46 14.26 5.17
CA ALA A 43 0.26 13.24 4.15
C ALA A 43 1.33 12.13 4.15
N ILE A 44 2.33 12.20 5.04
CA ILE A 44 3.49 11.30 5.02
C ILE A 44 3.44 10.38 6.23
N ARG A 45 3.47 9.07 5.98
CA ARG A 45 3.76 8.04 6.96
C ARG A 45 5.27 7.76 6.94
N THR A 46 5.91 7.82 8.10
CA THR A 46 7.34 7.53 8.27
C THR A 46 7.53 6.34 9.20
N VAL A 47 8.37 5.39 8.80
CA VAL A 47 8.76 4.21 9.57
C VAL A 47 10.24 4.31 9.89
N TYR A 48 10.56 4.40 11.17
CA TYR A 48 11.91 4.26 11.69
C TYR A 48 12.06 2.84 12.23
N SER A 49 13.07 2.11 11.76
CA SER A 49 13.28 0.72 12.15
C SER A 49 14.75 0.41 12.37
N ASN A 50 15.03 -0.36 13.42
CA ASN A 50 16.34 -0.99 13.60
C ASN A 50 16.46 -2.36 12.89
N ALA A 51 15.40 -2.81 12.23
CA ALA A 51 15.33 -4.04 11.44
C ALA A 51 15.83 -5.31 12.17
N LEU A 52 15.67 -5.35 13.50
CA LEU A 52 15.82 -6.59 14.27
C LEU A 52 14.48 -7.31 14.33
N PRO A 53 14.43 -8.65 14.21
CA PRO A 53 13.18 -9.40 14.32
C PRO A 53 12.61 -9.35 15.74
N ASP A 54 11.28 -9.28 15.83
CA ASP A 54 10.48 -9.38 17.08
C ASP A 54 9.91 -10.79 17.32
N HIS A 55 10.28 -11.73 16.46
CA HIS A 55 9.83 -13.12 16.48
C HIS A 55 11.02 -14.08 16.38
N GLU A 56 10.77 -15.37 16.61
CA GLU A 56 11.77 -16.41 16.42
C GLU A 56 12.31 -16.43 14.99
N THR A 57 13.62 -16.56 14.86
CA THR A 57 14.33 -16.69 13.57
C THR A 57 15.13 -17.98 13.50
N GLY A 58 15.56 -18.34 12.29
CA GLY A 58 16.56 -19.38 12.12
C GLY A 58 17.92 -18.98 12.70
N ALA A 59 18.80 -19.97 12.86
CA ALA A 59 20.19 -19.69 13.19
C ALA A 59 20.88 -18.99 12.00
N PHE A 60 21.54 -17.86 12.26
CA PHE A 60 22.36 -17.14 11.29
C PHE A 60 23.73 -16.81 11.92
N PRO A 61 24.85 -17.19 11.29
CA PRO A 61 24.97 -17.77 9.96
C PRO A 61 24.49 -19.23 9.88
N ASN A 62 24.12 -19.67 8.68
CA ASN A 62 23.76 -21.04 8.33
C ASN A 62 24.47 -21.48 7.02
N PRO A 63 24.39 -22.75 6.61
CA PRO A 63 25.10 -23.24 5.41
C PRO A 63 24.76 -22.50 4.10
N GLY A 64 23.57 -21.91 3.98
CA GLY A 64 23.14 -21.13 2.82
C GLY A 64 23.29 -19.62 2.97
N ASN A 65 23.63 -19.12 4.16
CA ASN A 65 23.78 -17.71 4.45
C ASN A 65 24.87 -17.46 5.52
N PRO A 66 26.04 -16.90 5.14
CA PRO A 66 27.16 -16.70 6.06
C PRO A 66 27.04 -15.45 6.95
N ASN A 67 25.95 -14.71 6.87
CA ASN A 67 25.79 -13.43 7.56
C ASN A 67 25.08 -13.60 8.91
N SER A 68 25.31 -12.67 9.84
CA SER A 68 24.63 -12.60 11.14
C SER A 68 23.71 -11.39 11.21
N ILE A 69 22.57 -11.54 11.86
CA ILE A 69 21.60 -10.45 12.07
C ILE A 69 22.26 -9.32 12.86
N LYS A 70 22.11 -8.08 12.40
CA LYS A 70 22.60 -6.86 13.07
C LYS A 70 21.56 -5.76 12.96
N ALA A 71 21.49 -4.92 13.98
CA ALA A 71 20.67 -3.72 13.96
C ALA A 71 21.08 -2.81 12.80
N GLN A 72 20.07 -2.22 12.17
CA GLN A 72 20.17 -1.29 11.05
C GLN A 72 19.68 0.10 11.48
N ARG A 73 19.79 1.08 10.58
CA ARG A 73 19.21 2.42 10.76
C ARG A 73 18.38 2.75 9.53
N ILE A 74 17.16 2.24 9.48
CA ILE A 74 16.28 2.35 8.32
C ILE A 74 15.23 3.43 8.57
N THR A 75 15.05 4.30 7.59
CA THR A 75 13.97 5.29 7.54
C THR A 75 13.25 5.14 6.21
N LEU A 76 11.98 4.78 6.27
CA LEU A 76 11.13 4.60 5.09
C LEU A 76 9.98 5.59 5.18
N THR A 77 9.66 6.24 4.07
CA THR A 77 8.54 7.18 3.96
C THR A 77 7.59 6.71 2.89
N MET A 78 6.30 6.95 3.05
CA MET A 78 5.25 6.62 2.08
C MET A 78 4.03 7.50 2.33
N CYS A 79 3.08 7.49 1.41
CA CYS A 79 1.87 8.28 1.59
C CYS A 79 0.97 7.66 2.66
N SER A 80 0.51 8.48 3.60
CA SER A 80 -0.46 8.05 4.62
C SER A 80 -1.83 7.79 4.01
N GLN A 81 -2.14 8.52 2.93
CA GLN A 81 -3.32 8.39 2.07
C GLN A 81 -2.87 8.06 0.62
N PRO A 82 -2.61 6.78 0.33
CA PRO A 82 -2.11 6.33 -0.98
C PRO A 82 -3.21 6.43 -2.06
N ARG A 83 -2.77 6.54 -3.32
CA ARG A 83 -3.64 6.52 -4.50
C ARG A 83 -3.07 5.63 -5.58
N LEU A 84 -3.95 5.12 -6.44
CA LEU A 84 -3.52 4.37 -7.61
C LEU A 84 -2.78 5.27 -8.60
N ALA A 85 -1.72 4.72 -9.18
CA ALA A 85 -1.03 5.30 -10.32
C ALA A 85 -1.65 4.81 -11.63
N PRO A 86 -1.55 5.59 -12.72
CA PRO A 86 -2.01 5.15 -14.05
C PRO A 86 -1.22 3.95 -14.59
N THR A 87 -0.04 3.68 -14.03
CA THR A 87 0.85 2.59 -14.42
C THR A 87 1.41 1.90 -13.19
N LYS A 88 1.47 0.57 -13.25
CA LYS A 88 2.07 -0.27 -12.20
C LYS A 88 3.60 -0.19 -12.23
N THR A 89 4.22 -0.13 -11.06
CA THR A 89 5.68 -0.20 -10.90
C THR A 89 6.08 -1.65 -10.66
N ILE A 90 6.78 -2.28 -11.61
CA ILE A 90 7.34 -3.63 -11.42
C ILE A 90 8.61 -3.52 -10.57
N LEU A 91 8.75 -4.40 -9.58
CA LEU A 91 9.79 -4.26 -8.55
C LEU A 91 11.22 -4.46 -9.09
N ASP A 92 11.40 -5.12 -10.24
CA ASP A 92 12.71 -5.49 -10.79
C ASP A 92 13.09 -4.87 -12.14
N GLN A 93 12.28 -3.91 -12.62
CA GLN A 93 12.45 -3.29 -13.95
C GLN A 93 12.95 -1.84 -13.92
N GLY A 94 13.45 -1.37 -12.77
CA GLY A 94 14.05 -0.04 -12.68
C GLY A 94 15.38 0.06 -13.43
N SER A 95 15.90 1.29 -13.52
CA SER A 95 17.16 1.59 -14.19
C SER A 95 18.07 2.45 -13.30
N GLY A 96 19.34 2.58 -13.68
CA GLY A 96 20.33 3.35 -12.93
C GLY A 96 20.86 2.59 -11.70
N SER A 97 21.32 3.34 -10.71
CA SER A 97 21.99 2.77 -9.53
C SER A 97 21.03 2.03 -8.59
N CYS A 98 19.71 2.26 -8.71
CA CYS A 98 18.69 1.75 -7.78
C CYS A 98 17.52 1.14 -8.54
N PRO A 99 17.78 0.06 -9.27
CA PRO A 99 16.83 -0.49 -10.23
C PRO A 99 15.73 -1.33 -9.55
N PHE A 100 15.82 -1.57 -8.24
CA PHE A 100 14.93 -2.47 -7.52
C PHE A 100 14.13 -1.74 -6.45
N TRP A 101 12.98 -2.32 -6.13
CA TRP A 101 12.09 -1.84 -5.07
C TRP A 101 11.91 -2.92 -4.02
N VAL A 102 12.10 -2.54 -2.75
CA VAL A 102 11.48 -3.27 -1.63
C VAL A 102 9.97 -3.08 -1.76
N PHE A 103 9.20 -4.16 -1.63
CA PHE A 103 7.76 -4.09 -1.81
C PHE A 103 7.07 -3.27 -0.72
N GLY A 104 7.48 -3.47 0.53
CA GLY A 104 6.87 -2.81 1.68
C GLY A 104 7.61 -3.09 2.98
N VAL A 105 7.03 -2.63 4.08
CA VAL A 105 7.56 -2.83 5.44
C VAL A 105 6.45 -3.29 6.38
N GLY A 106 6.76 -4.28 7.19
CA GLY A 106 5.87 -4.81 8.22
C GLY A 106 5.64 -3.82 9.35
N ILE A 107 4.54 -4.00 10.09
CA ILE A 107 4.31 -3.22 11.32
C ILE A 107 5.36 -3.50 12.41
N ASN A 108 6.11 -4.60 12.28
CA ASN A 108 7.30 -4.89 13.09
C ASN A 108 8.60 -4.23 12.57
N GLY A 109 8.54 -3.47 11.47
CA GLY A 109 9.68 -2.74 10.91
C GLY A 109 10.62 -3.57 10.04
N LEU A 110 10.28 -4.81 9.69
CA LEU A 110 11.05 -5.63 8.75
C LEU A 110 10.55 -5.48 7.32
N GLU A 111 11.48 -5.43 6.36
CA GLU A 111 11.16 -5.24 4.95
C GLU A 111 10.64 -6.54 4.30
N PHE A 112 9.65 -6.37 3.43
CA PHE A 112 9.18 -7.36 2.46
C PHE A 112 9.90 -7.09 1.14
N ASP A 113 10.95 -7.86 0.87
CA ASP A 113 11.80 -7.70 -0.32
C ASP A 113 11.82 -9.03 -1.07
N PRO A 114 10.85 -9.24 -1.99
CA PRO A 114 10.67 -10.56 -2.57
C PRO A 114 11.59 -10.79 -3.77
N ILE A 115 12.25 -9.74 -4.27
CA ILE A 115 13.15 -9.80 -5.42
C ILE A 115 14.56 -10.11 -4.92
N ALA A 116 15.01 -11.35 -5.11
CA ALA A 116 16.43 -11.64 -4.96
C ALA A 116 17.22 -10.86 -6.04
N ASN A 117 18.36 -10.26 -5.69
CA ASN A 117 19.30 -9.70 -6.67
C ASN A 117 20.10 -10.82 -7.38
N GLU A 118 19.40 -11.88 -7.77
CA GLU A 118 19.93 -13.09 -8.37
C GLU A 118 19.26 -13.28 -9.73
N PHE A 119 20.07 -13.41 -10.77
CA PHE A 119 19.60 -13.49 -12.16
C PHE A 119 20.32 -14.63 -12.86
N PHE A 120 19.72 -15.12 -13.95
CA PHE A 120 20.39 -16.08 -14.80
C PHE A 120 21.76 -15.54 -15.20
N ARG A 121 22.79 -16.34 -14.98
CA ARG A 121 24.16 -15.98 -15.32
C ARG A 121 24.56 -16.69 -16.60
N ASN A 122 25.03 -15.92 -17.56
CA ASN A 122 25.56 -16.47 -18.79
C ASN A 122 26.70 -17.43 -18.46
N THR A 123 26.58 -18.69 -18.90
CA THR A 123 27.50 -19.76 -18.49
C THR A 123 28.88 -19.64 -19.13
N SER A 124 29.00 -18.90 -20.24
CA SER A 124 30.25 -18.63 -20.95
C SER A 124 30.92 -17.33 -20.51
N THR A 125 30.16 -16.27 -20.26
CA THR A 125 30.70 -14.92 -20.00
C THR A 125 30.58 -14.46 -18.55
N GLY A 126 29.75 -15.13 -17.74
CA GLY A 126 29.44 -14.72 -16.36
C GLY A 126 28.53 -13.49 -16.26
N GLN A 127 28.08 -12.90 -17.37
CA GLN A 127 27.20 -11.73 -17.37
C GLN A 127 25.79 -12.09 -16.90
N LEU A 128 25.14 -11.19 -16.16
CA LEU A 128 23.76 -11.39 -15.70
C LEU A 128 22.77 -11.08 -16.84
N ASN A 129 21.83 -11.98 -17.08
CA ASN A 129 20.66 -11.74 -17.89
C ASN A 129 19.51 -11.23 -17.00
N ARG A 130 19.30 -9.91 -17.02
CA ARG A 130 18.30 -9.23 -16.19
C ARG A 130 16.84 -9.56 -16.53
N SER A 131 16.59 -10.25 -17.64
CA SER A 131 15.24 -10.70 -18.01
C SER A 131 14.80 -11.96 -17.27
N TRP A 132 15.71 -12.61 -16.54
CA TRP A 132 15.45 -13.87 -15.82
C TRP A 132 15.91 -13.77 -14.37
N ASN A 133 15.00 -13.31 -13.51
CA ASN A 133 15.21 -13.19 -12.07
C ASN A 133 14.92 -14.51 -11.36
N LEU A 134 15.82 -14.98 -10.50
CA LEU A 134 15.63 -16.20 -9.72
C LEU A 134 14.58 -15.95 -8.63
N ASN A 135 13.54 -16.77 -8.61
CA ASN A 135 12.52 -16.73 -7.58
C ASN A 135 13.13 -17.23 -6.26
N ALA A 136 13.25 -16.33 -5.30
CA ALA A 136 13.86 -16.59 -3.98
C ALA A 136 13.25 -17.79 -3.25
N LEU A 137 11.96 -18.05 -3.45
CA LEU A 137 11.22 -19.13 -2.80
C LEU A 137 11.19 -20.42 -3.61
N SER A 138 11.84 -20.46 -4.78
CA SER A 138 11.94 -21.68 -5.57
C SER A 138 12.76 -22.73 -4.82
N PRO A 139 12.36 -24.02 -4.83
CA PRO A 139 13.16 -25.10 -4.27
C PRO A 139 14.52 -25.27 -4.96
N ASN A 140 14.69 -24.71 -6.16
CA ASN A 140 15.93 -24.75 -6.94
C ASN A 140 16.90 -23.61 -6.57
N VAL A 141 16.49 -22.69 -5.71
CA VAL A 141 17.27 -21.51 -5.32
C VAL A 141 17.66 -21.63 -3.85
N LYS A 142 18.95 -21.47 -3.56
CA LYS A 142 19.51 -21.65 -2.20
C LYS A 142 20.01 -20.33 -1.64
N LEU A 143 19.13 -19.56 -1.00
CA LEU A 143 19.47 -18.29 -0.33
C LEU A 143 19.72 -18.41 1.18
N GLY A 144 19.65 -19.64 1.72
CA GLY A 144 19.75 -19.89 3.15
C GLY A 144 18.59 -19.29 3.94
N LEU A 145 17.38 -19.36 3.38
CA LEU A 145 16.16 -18.89 4.03
C LEU A 145 15.88 -19.68 5.32
N ASP A 146 15.31 -19.02 6.33
CA ASP A 146 14.80 -19.67 7.53
C ASP A 146 13.30 -20.02 7.44
N MET A 147 12.69 -20.41 8.57
CA MET A 147 11.26 -20.76 8.66
C MET A 147 10.31 -19.59 8.37
N ASN A 148 10.81 -18.36 8.35
CA ASN A 148 10.06 -17.16 8.01
C ASN A 148 10.26 -16.76 6.55
N GLN A 149 10.87 -17.64 5.74
CA GLN A 149 11.22 -17.37 4.35
C GLN A 149 12.06 -16.08 4.23
N ALA A 150 12.90 -15.84 5.23
CA ALA A 150 13.76 -14.67 5.35
C ALA A 150 15.23 -15.05 5.39
N HIS A 151 16.09 -14.08 5.10
CA HIS A 151 17.52 -14.26 5.25
C HIS A 151 18.23 -12.94 5.59
N VAL A 152 19.53 -13.03 5.81
CA VAL A 152 20.38 -11.91 6.25
C VAL A 152 21.28 -11.44 5.12
N GLN A 153 21.23 -10.15 4.78
CA GLN A 153 22.15 -9.55 3.80
C GLN A 153 23.57 -9.38 4.39
N PRO A 154 24.61 -9.18 3.58
CA PRO A 154 25.98 -8.95 4.07
C PRO A 154 26.13 -7.80 5.10
N THR A 155 25.22 -6.82 5.06
CA THR A 155 25.13 -5.71 6.04
C THR A 155 24.57 -6.14 7.41
N GLY A 156 24.04 -7.36 7.52
CA GLY A 156 23.35 -7.88 8.69
C GLY A 156 21.84 -7.61 8.70
N LYS A 157 21.27 -7.02 7.65
CA LYS A 157 19.82 -6.75 7.53
C LYS A 157 19.03 -8.03 7.30
N TYR A 158 18.18 -8.39 8.24
CA TYR A 158 17.18 -9.47 8.10
C TYR A 158 15.93 -8.95 7.39
N HIS A 159 15.40 -9.70 6.42
CA HIS A 159 14.24 -9.30 5.61
C HIS A 159 13.55 -10.52 4.99
N TYR A 160 12.26 -10.38 4.65
CA TYR A 160 11.41 -11.46 4.15
C TYR A 160 11.40 -11.53 2.62
N HIS A 161 11.61 -12.73 2.07
CA HIS A 161 11.34 -13.05 0.67
C HIS A 161 9.95 -13.66 0.45
N GLY A 162 9.30 -14.09 1.54
CA GLY A 162 8.00 -14.75 1.51
C GLY A 162 7.23 -14.60 2.81
N SER A 163 6.45 -15.63 3.18
CA SER A 163 5.55 -15.58 4.32
C SER A 163 6.32 -15.62 5.65
N PRO A 164 6.24 -14.56 6.48
CA PRO A 164 6.95 -14.51 7.75
C PRO A 164 6.18 -15.29 8.82
N THR A 165 6.24 -16.62 8.77
CA THR A 165 5.42 -17.55 9.56
C THR A 165 5.29 -17.14 11.04
N LYS A 166 6.40 -16.88 11.73
CA LYS A 166 6.39 -16.54 13.16
C LYS A 166 5.83 -15.16 13.45
N PHE A 167 6.00 -14.20 12.54
CA PHE A 167 5.36 -12.90 12.65
C PHE A 167 3.83 -13.03 12.46
N ILE A 168 3.37 -13.77 11.44
CA ILE A 168 1.93 -14.00 11.21
C ILE A 168 1.29 -14.74 12.39
N GLU A 169 1.96 -15.74 12.95
CA GLU A 169 1.51 -16.43 14.18
C GLU A 169 1.35 -15.44 15.35
N SER A 170 2.30 -14.52 15.54
CA SER A 170 2.25 -13.54 16.63
C SER A 170 1.06 -12.57 16.56
N LEU A 171 0.53 -12.35 15.34
CA LEU A 171 -0.65 -11.51 15.10
C LEU A 171 -1.98 -12.24 15.35
N ASN A 172 -1.95 -13.53 15.72
CA ASN A 172 -3.15 -14.36 15.94
C ASN A 172 -4.11 -14.35 14.73
N VAL A 173 -3.57 -14.37 13.52
CA VAL A 173 -4.36 -14.41 12.29
C VAL A 173 -5.20 -15.69 12.27
N SER A 174 -6.48 -15.56 11.91
CA SER A 174 -7.45 -16.65 11.90
C SER A 174 -8.17 -16.73 10.56
N SER A 175 -8.41 -17.94 10.06
CA SER A 175 -9.16 -18.18 8.82
C SER A 175 -10.64 -17.81 8.91
N THR A 176 -11.14 -17.48 10.11
CA THR A 176 -12.53 -17.07 10.33
C THR A 176 -12.69 -15.57 10.57
N ALA A 177 -11.63 -14.78 10.45
CA ALA A 177 -11.65 -13.33 10.62
C ALA A 177 -10.85 -12.64 9.51
N HIS A 178 -11.18 -11.38 9.23
CA HIS A 178 -10.35 -10.58 8.34
C HIS A 178 -8.98 -10.38 8.98
N SER A 179 -7.91 -10.57 8.21
CA SER A 179 -6.55 -10.38 8.69
C SER A 179 -6.35 -8.93 9.16
N PRO A 180 -5.54 -8.69 10.20
CA PRO A 180 -5.10 -7.34 10.55
C PRO A 180 -4.13 -6.81 9.48
N ILE A 181 -3.88 -5.50 9.50
CA ILE A 181 -2.78 -4.91 8.72
C ILE A 181 -1.46 -5.54 9.19
N ILE A 182 -0.72 -6.12 8.25
CA ILE A 182 0.60 -6.71 8.51
C ILE A 182 1.74 -5.74 8.16
N GLY A 183 1.46 -4.70 7.37
CA GLY A 183 2.43 -3.72 6.91
C GLY A 183 1.86 -2.71 5.92
N TYR A 184 2.74 -1.89 5.37
CA TYR A 184 2.42 -0.93 4.30
C TYR A 184 3.40 -1.11 3.14
N ALA A 185 2.86 -1.09 1.92
CA ALA A 185 3.66 -1.14 0.71
C ALA A 185 4.40 0.19 0.47
N ALA A 186 5.39 0.17 -0.41
CA ALA A 186 6.21 1.34 -0.76
C ALA A 186 5.39 2.52 -1.32
N ASP A 187 4.20 2.24 -1.86
CA ASP A 187 3.23 3.23 -2.35
C ASP A 187 2.19 3.67 -1.30
N GLY A 188 2.30 3.15 -0.08
CA GLY A 188 1.51 3.53 1.10
C GLY A 188 0.23 2.72 1.31
N PHE A 189 -0.17 1.85 0.37
CA PHE A 189 -1.34 0.98 0.55
C PHE A 189 -1.11 -0.05 1.66
N PRO A 190 -2.15 -0.36 2.47
CA PRO A 190 -2.04 -1.35 3.51
C PRO A 190 -1.87 -2.76 2.90
N MET A 191 -1.13 -3.59 3.62
CA MET A 191 -0.93 -5.00 3.33
C MET A 191 -1.69 -5.83 4.34
N TYR A 192 -2.39 -6.86 3.87
CA TYR A 192 -3.07 -7.86 4.70
C TYR A 192 -2.55 -9.25 4.38
N TYR A 193 -2.74 -10.17 5.32
CA TYR A 193 -2.59 -11.60 5.05
C TYR A 193 -3.83 -12.15 4.31
N ARG A 194 -3.73 -13.39 3.80
CA ARG A 194 -4.66 -14.02 2.82
C ARG A 194 -6.14 -14.07 3.22
N TYR A 195 -6.50 -13.91 4.50
CA TYR A 195 -7.90 -13.94 4.92
C TYR A 195 -8.54 -12.56 4.81
N VAL A 196 -9.47 -12.42 3.87
CA VAL A 196 -10.14 -11.15 3.53
C VAL A 196 -11.64 -11.36 3.36
N TYR A 197 -12.41 -10.27 3.27
CA TYR A 197 -13.84 -10.39 2.94
C TYR A 197 -14.02 -10.86 1.50
N GLU A 198 -14.93 -11.79 1.27
CA GLU A 198 -15.33 -12.23 -0.06
C GLU A 198 -15.88 -11.04 -0.87
N ASP A 199 -16.92 -10.41 -0.31
CA ASP A 199 -17.60 -9.28 -0.89
C ASP A 199 -16.83 -7.97 -0.61
N PRO A 200 -16.27 -7.31 -1.64
CA PRO A 200 -15.52 -6.07 -1.47
C PRO A 200 -16.40 -4.90 -1.01
N THR A 201 -17.72 -4.96 -1.16
CA THR A 201 -18.64 -3.89 -0.77
C THR A 201 -18.95 -3.90 0.73
N GLY A 202 -18.74 -5.04 1.38
CA GLY A 202 -19.04 -5.24 2.80
C GLY A 202 -20.49 -5.61 3.10
N ALA A 203 -21.32 -5.90 2.10
CA ALA A 203 -22.68 -6.39 2.33
C ALA A 203 -22.65 -7.79 2.97
N SER A 204 -21.65 -8.60 2.62
CA SER A 204 -21.28 -9.81 3.35
C SER A 204 -19.92 -9.68 4.04
N LYS A 205 -19.80 -10.28 5.23
CA LYS A 205 -18.53 -10.45 5.97
C LYS A 205 -17.97 -11.87 5.89
N THR A 206 -18.43 -12.68 4.93
CA THR A 206 -17.84 -14.00 4.65
C THR A 206 -16.35 -13.84 4.44
N ILE A 207 -15.56 -14.66 5.14
CA ILE A 207 -14.10 -14.69 5.00
C ILE A 207 -13.73 -15.71 3.94
N VAL A 208 -12.85 -15.29 3.05
CA VAL A 208 -12.22 -16.15 2.05
C VAL A 208 -10.71 -16.12 2.20
N ASP A 209 -10.12 -17.25 1.86
CA ASP A 209 -8.70 -17.39 1.67
C ASP A 209 -8.34 -16.95 0.24
N ALA A 210 -7.83 -15.72 0.11
CA ALA A 210 -7.46 -15.13 -1.16
C ALA A 210 -6.22 -15.82 -1.76
N THR A 211 -6.35 -16.24 -3.00
CA THR A 211 -5.27 -16.85 -3.80
C THR A 211 -4.83 -15.91 -4.91
N SER A 212 -3.57 -16.03 -5.31
CA SER A 212 -3.06 -15.31 -6.48
C SER A 212 -3.65 -15.87 -7.77
N CYS A 213 -3.78 -14.98 -8.75
CA CYS A 213 -4.15 -15.31 -10.12
C CYS A 213 -2.95 -15.53 -11.03
N HIS A 214 -1.76 -15.63 -10.46
CA HIS A 214 -0.60 -16.13 -11.15
C HIS A 214 -0.58 -17.66 -11.17
N ARG A 215 -0.16 -18.22 -12.30
CA ARG A 215 0.14 -19.65 -12.40
C ARG A 215 1.49 -19.87 -13.04
N LEU A 216 2.05 -21.05 -12.79
CA LEU A 216 3.20 -21.52 -13.55
C LEU A 216 2.79 -21.71 -15.02
N LYS A 217 3.63 -21.26 -15.94
CA LYS A 217 3.44 -21.49 -17.38
C LYS A 217 3.65 -22.97 -17.70
N ASP A 218 2.94 -23.45 -18.71
CA ASP A 218 3.20 -24.77 -19.29
C ASP A 218 4.30 -24.71 -20.36
N GLY A 219 4.99 -25.83 -20.59
CA GLY A 219 5.96 -25.99 -21.68
C GLY A 219 7.40 -25.64 -21.30
N MET A 220 8.15 -25.14 -22.29
CA MET A 220 9.61 -24.95 -22.20
C MET A 220 10.00 -23.47 -22.33
N ARG A 221 11.01 -23.06 -21.56
CA ARG A 221 11.68 -21.78 -21.71
C ARG A 221 12.40 -21.70 -23.07
N PRO A 222 12.41 -20.53 -23.72
CA PRO A 222 12.97 -20.37 -25.07
C PRO A 222 14.49 -20.24 -25.11
N GLY A 223 15.18 -20.23 -23.95
CA GLY A 223 16.62 -19.99 -23.90
C GLY A 223 17.47 -21.12 -24.49
N ASP A 224 18.75 -20.83 -24.65
CA ASP A 224 19.79 -21.72 -25.17
C ASP A 224 20.57 -22.45 -24.06
N GLY A 225 20.31 -22.13 -22.78
CA GLY A 225 21.07 -22.62 -21.63
C GLY A 225 22.43 -21.93 -21.44
N VAL A 226 22.75 -20.93 -22.28
CA VAL A 226 24.02 -20.19 -22.24
C VAL A 226 23.79 -18.71 -21.98
N SER A 227 22.98 -18.04 -22.80
CA SER A 227 22.62 -16.63 -22.66
C SER A 227 21.29 -16.42 -21.91
N ALA A 228 20.40 -17.42 -21.95
CA ALA A 228 19.14 -17.45 -21.22
C ALA A 228 18.82 -18.88 -20.74
N PRO A 229 18.02 -19.07 -19.68
CA PRO A 229 17.67 -20.40 -19.20
C PRO A 229 16.78 -21.14 -20.20
N ASN A 230 17.04 -22.44 -20.34
CA ASN A 230 16.22 -23.38 -21.09
C ASN A 230 15.50 -24.35 -20.12
N GLY A 231 14.93 -25.43 -20.65
CA GLY A 231 14.22 -26.43 -19.83
C GLY A 231 12.74 -26.07 -19.60
N ALA A 232 12.06 -26.88 -18.79
CA ALA A 232 10.65 -26.65 -18.46
C ALA A 232 10.48 -25.41 -17.57
N TYR A 233 9.33 -24.75 -17.67
CA TYR A 233 8.92 -23.80 -16.64
C TYR A 233 8.67 -24.59 -15.33
N ASP A 234 9.49 -24.35 -14.32
CA ASP A 234 9.48 -25.10 -13.06
C ASP A 234 9.42 -24.19 -11.81
N GLY A 235 9.28 -22.88 -12.01
CA GLY A 235 9.18 -21.88 -10.95
C GLY A 235 10.53 -21.41 -10.42
N THR A 236 11.65 -21.85 -11.02
CA THR A 236 13.00 -21.33 -10.73
C THR A 236 13.11 -19.83 -10.98
N TYR A 237 12.41 -19.32 -11.99
CA TYR A 237 12.42 -17.89 -12.33
C TYR A 237 11.06 -17.25 -12.09
N THR A 238 11.08 -15.99 -11.67
CA THR A 238 9.88 -15.14 -11.58
C THR A 238 9.12 -15.11 -12.91
N GLN A 239 9.84 -15.12 -14.03
CA GLN A 239 9.30 -15.13 -15.39
C GLN A 239 8.71 -16.48 -15.83
N ASP A 240 8.83 -17.54 -15.02
CA ASP A 240 8.13 -18.81 -15.26
C ASP A 240 6.63 -18.70 -14.98
N TYR A 241 6.20 -17.65 -14.29
CA TYR A 241 4.80 -17.42 -13.97
C TYR A 241 4.16 -16.44 -14.95
N GLU A 242 2.86 -16.60 -15.18
CA GLU A 242 2.01 -15.68 -15.93
C GLU A 242 0.81 -15.26 -15.10
N TYR A 243 0.29 -14.06 -15.35
CA TYR A 243 -0.99 -13.62 -14.80
C TYR A 243 -2.13 -14.08 -15.70
N LEU A 244 -3.18 -14.65 -15.10
CA LEU A 244 -4.41 -14.98 -15.81
C LEU A 244 -5.31 -13.75 -15.92
N THR A 245 -5.66 -13.38 -17.15
CA THR A 245 -6.54 -12.23 -17.42
C THR A 245 -7.88 -12.39 -16.70
N LYS A 246 -8.39 -11.27 -16.18
CA LYS A 246 -9.49 -11.22 -15.21
C LYS A 246 -10.78 -11.86 -15.75
N GLY A 247 -11.32 -12.84 -15.03
CA GLY A 247 -12.62 -13.48 -15.28
C GLY A 247 -13.22 -14.07 -14.01
N ASP A 248 -12.39 -14.77 -13.21
CA ASP A 248 -12.80 -15.47 -11.96
C ASP A 248 -11.88 -15.14 -10.76
N CYS A 249 -11.17 -14.03 -10.84
CA CYS A 249 -10.03 -13.72 -9.99
C CYS A 249 -10.31 -12.65 -8.94
N LEU A 250 -10.08 -12.98 -7.67
CA LEU A 250 -10.29 -12.07 -6.53
C LEU A 250 -9.24 -10.95 -6.48
N LEU A 251 -7.98 -11.29 -6.81
CA LEU A 251 -6.84 -10.38 -6.79
C LEU A 251 -6.43 -9.98 -8.21
N ASP A 252 -5.88 -8.77 -8.34
CA ASP A 252 -5.30 -8.26 -9.57
C ASP A 252 -3.85 -8.77 -9.78
N GLU A 253 -3.20 -8.35 -10.85
CA GLU A 253 -1.83 -8.76 -11.21
C GLU A 253 -0.74 -8.27 -10.25
N CYS A 254 -1.06 -7.38 -9.31
CA CYS A 254 -0.19 -7.03 -8.20
C CYS A 254 -0.64 -7.68 -6.89
N ASN A 255 -1.44 -8.75 -6.95
CA ASN A 255 -2.03 -9.40 -5.77
C ASN A 255 -2.79 -8.42 -4.86
N GLY A 256 -3.37 -7.36 -5.43
CA GLY A 256 -4.18 -6.40 -4.69
C GLY A 256 -5.63 -6.38 -5.16
N ARG A 257 -6.48 -5.68 -4.39
CA ARG A 257 -7.89 -5.46 -4.74
C ARG A 257 -8.44 -4.23 -4.02
N PHE A 258 -9.56 -3.72 -4.53
CA PHE A 258 -10.39 -2.81 -3.74
C PHE A 258 -11.38 -3.59 -2.88
N GLY A 259 -11.58 -3.12 -1.66
CA GLY A 259 -12.66 -3.58 -0.80
C GLY A 259 -12.67 -2.89 0.54
N VAL A 260 -13.75 -3.06 1.29
CA VAL A 260 -13.82 -2.69 2.70
C VAL A 260 -12.93 -3.61 3.54
N THR A 261 -12.41 -3.08 4.64
CA THR A 261 -11.65 -3.81 5.66
C THR A 261 -12.08 -3.29 7.05
N PRO A 262 -11.74 -3.96 8.16
CA PRO A 262 -11.98 -3.42 9.49
C PRO A 262 -11.39 -2.01 9.68
N ASP A 263 -10.19 -1.78 9.17
CA ASP A 263 -9.44 -0.51 9.29
C ASP A 263 -9.93 0.57 8.29
N TYR A 264 -10.42 0.14 7.13
CA TYR A 264 -10.96 1.01 6.08
C TYR A 264 -12.40 0.60 5.75
N PRO A 265 -13.38 0.93 6.62
CA PRO A 265 -14.80 0.62 6.40
C PRO A 265 -15.37 1.39 5.20
N SER A 266 -14.70 2.47 4.79
CA SER A 266 -15.04 3.19 3.56
C SER A 266 -14.55 2.50 2.29
N GLY A 267 -13.73 1.45 2.40
CA GLY A 267 -13.05 0.84 1.27
C GLY A 267 -11.69 1.49 1.02
N THR A 268 -10.74 0.67 0.57
CA THR A 268 -9.42 1.09 0.08
C THR A 268 -8.92 0.07 -0.94
N TYR A 269 -7.92 0.43 -1.74
CA TYR A 269 -7.09 -0.58 -2.38
C TYR A 269 -6.12 -1.13 -1.34
N TYR A 270 -5.89 -2.43 -1.36
CA TYR A 270 -4.96 -3.09 -0.47
C TYR A 270 -4.30 -4.28 -1.16
N TYR A 271 -3.11 -4.61 -0.69
CA TYR A 271 -2.38 -5.80 -1.13
C TYR A 271 -2.65 -6.97 -0.22
N VAL A 272 -2.59 -8.17 -0.79
CA VAL A 272 -2.77 -9.41 -0.07
C VAL A 272 -1.53 -10.27 -0.23
N MET A 273 -0.90 -10.65 0.88
CA MET A 273 0.07 -11.73 0.90
C MET A 273 -0.65 -13.06 0.77
N THR A 274 -0.22 -13.89 -0.17
CA THR A 274 -0.85 -15.18 -0.49
C THR A 274 0.05 -16.34 -0.09
N GLU A 275 -0.50 -17.54 -0.01
CA GLU A 275 0.28 -18.76 0.28
C GLU A 275 1.18 -19.19 -0.86
N THR A 276 0.66 -19.06 -2.08
CA THR A 276 1.32 -19.48 -3.30
C THR A 276 1.82 -18.28 -4.07
N TYR A 277 2.63 -18.55 -5.09
CA TYR A 277 3.28 -17.50 -5.86
C TYR A 277 2.26 -16.52 -6.48
N PRO A 278 2.55 -15.20 -6.42
CA PRO A 278 3.63 -14.59 -5.66
C PRO A 278 3.19 -14.42 -4.21
N VAL A 279 3.97 -14.95 -3.26
CA VAL A 279 3.65 -14.88 -1.81
C VAL A 279 3.59 -13.42 -1.33
N ILE A 280 4.60 -12.63 -1.72
CA ILE A 280 4.61 -11.17 -1.63
C ILE A 280 4.42 -10.64 -3.05
N PRO A 281 3.57 -9.63 -3.27
CA PRO A 281 3.35 -9.02 -4.58
C PRO A 281 4.62 -8.63 -5.36
N ARG A 282 4.51 -8.62 -6.70
CA ARG A 282 5.61 -8.31 -7.63
C ARG A 282 5.52 -6.95 -8.31
N CYS A 283 4.52 -6.16 -7.96
CA CYS A 283 4.36 -4.79 -8.45
C CYS A 283 3.59 -3.92 -7.47
N LEU A 284 3.73 -2.60 -7.67
CA LEU A 284 3.06 -1.56 -6.92
C LEU A 284 2.07 -0.83 -7.86
N SER A 285 0.81 -0.78 -7.47
CA SER A 285 -0.32 -0.14 -8.14
C SER A 285 -0.45 1.34 -7.83
N GLY A 286 0.24 1.87 -6.81
CA GLY A 286 0.23 3.30 -6.45
C GLY A 286 1.50 4.05 -6.85
N TYR A 287 1.75 5.18 -6.18
CA TYR A 287 2.97 5.99 -6.32
C TYR A 287 3.97 5.64 -5.23
N PRO A 288 5.01 4.81 -5.52
CA PRO A 288 5.94 4.40 -4.50
C PRO A 288 7.00 5.46 -4.19
N ASP A 289 7.39 5.51 -2.92
CA ASP A 289 8.42 6.41 -2.43
C ASP A 289 9.82 5.84 -2.65
N LYS A 290 10.70 6.64 -3.24
CA LYS A 290 12.10 6.31 -3.51
C LYS A 290 12.91 5.85 -2.29
N ALA A 291 12.47 6.11 -1.06
CA ALA A 291 13.04 5.53 0.15
C ALA A 291 13.07 3.99 0.15
N PHE A 292 12.20 3.34 -0.61
CA PHE A 292 12.15 1.89 -0.79
C PHE A 292 13.03 1.35 -1.94
N THR A 293 13.74 2.22 -2.66
CA THR A 293 14.60 1.78 -3.76
C THR A 293 15.94 1.22 -3.25
N ILE A 294 16.37 0.13 -3.87
CA ILE A 294 17.63 -0.55 -3.53
C ILE A 294 18.43 -0.84 -4.81
N GLY A 295 19.74 -0.94 -4.64
CA GLY A 295 20.68 -1.24 -5.71
C GLY A 295 22.13 -1.14 -5.24
N PRO A 296 23.11 -1.53 -6.08
CA PRO A 296 24.52 -1.47 -5.73
C PRO A 296 25.10 -0.05 -5.89
N PRO A 297 25.85 0.48 -4.89
CA PRO A 297 26.06 -0.05 -3.55
C PRO A 297 24.83 0.17 -2.64
N GLN A 298 24.58 -0.77 -1.72
CA GLN A 298 23.37 -0.84 -0.88
C GLN A 298 23.07 0.40 0.00
N MET A 299 23.96 1.41 0.05
CA MET A 299 23.74 2.66 0.78
C MET A 299 23.50 3.83 -0.17
N GLY A 300 22.48 4.63 0.12
CA GLY A 300 22.28 5.94 -0.50
C GLY A 300 21.58 5.91 -1.86
N CYS A 301 20.70 4.93 -2.07
CA CYS A 301 20.16 4.65 -3.39
C CYS A 301 19.30 5.79 -3.98
N ALA A 302 18.34 6.28 -3.20
CA ALA A 302 17.63 7.49 -3.55
C ALA A 302 17.14 8.21 -2.29
N THR A 303 17.00 9.53 -2.38
CA THR A 303 16.29 10.31 -1.37
C THR A 303 14.80 10.07 -1.50
N SER A 304 14.10 10.10 -0.36
CA SER A 304 12.64 10.07 -0.31
C SER A 304 12.00 11.02 -1.32
N SER A 305 10.89 10.58 -1.91
CA SER A 305 10.06 11.40 -2.79
C SER A 305 8.68 11.72 -2.20
N ALA A 306 8.41 11.36 -0.94
CA ALA A 306 7.12 11.52 -0.27
C ALA A 306 6.57 12.94 -0.38
N SER A 307 7.43 13.95 -0.17
CA SER A 307 7.03 15.36 -0.23
C SER A 307 6.57 15.83 -1.61
N GLN A 308 6.76 15.02 -2.66
CA GLN A 308 6.30 15.30 -4.02
C GLN A 308 5.08 14.44 -4.38
N ILE A 309 5.10 13.17 -3.99
CA ILE A 309 4.09 12.19 -4.43
C ILE A 309 2.87 12.14 -3.49
N CYS A 310 3.07 12.41 -2.19
CA CYS A 310 2.02 12.35 -1.18
C CYS A 310 1.28 13.67 -1.01
N THR A 311 1.91 14.77 -1.40
CA THR A 311 1.26 16.05 -1.54
C THR A 311 0.65 16.12 -2.94
N VAL A 312 -0.66 16.35 -3.03
CA VAL A 312 -1.25 16.84 -4.27
C VAL A 312 -0.55 18.12 -4.66
N SER A 313 -0.09 18.20 -5.91
CA SER A 313 0.54 19.35 -6.54
C SER A 313 0.00 20.70 -5.99
N GLY A 314 0.67 21.27 -4.99
CA GLY A 314 0.56 22.67 -4.53
C GLY A 314 -0.78 23.20 -4.01
N ILE A 315 -1.85 22.40 -3.87
CA ILE A 315 -3.20 22.92 -3.58
C ILE A 315 -3.72 22.50 -2.19
N GLU A 316 -3.16 21.46 -1.57
CA GLU A 316 -3.65 20.99 -0.27
C GLU A 316 -3.04 21.76 0.91
N GLY A 317 -3.93 22.44 1.63
CA GLY A 317 -3.64 23.36 2.73
C GLY A 317 -4.33 24.71 2.58
N ASP A 318 -4.70 25.08 1.35
CA ASP A 318 -5.50 26.27 1.06
C ASP A 318 -6.90 25.87 0.57
N PRO A 319 -7.92 25.92 1.46
CA PRO A 319 -9.29 25.63 1.08
C PRO A 319 -9.79 26.47 -0.10
N ILE A 320 -9.26 27.68 -0.31
CA ILE A 320 -9.65 28.56 -1.41
C ILE A 320 -9.14 27.99 -2.73
N ALA A 321 -7.87 27.60 -2.80
CA ALA A 321 -7.28 27.00 -3.99
C ALA A 321 -7.97 25.67 -4.38
N ILE A 322 -8.29 24.81 -3.40
CA ILE A 322 -9.07 23.58 -3.66
C ILE A 322 -10.48 23.94 -4.15
N MET A 323 -11.12 24.92 -3.53
CA MET A 323 -12.47 25.35 -3.89
C MET A 323 -12.54 25.83 -5.35
N GLU A 324 -11.51 26.50 -5.86
CA GLU A 324 -11.44 26.93 -7.27
C GLU A 324 -11.30 25.76 -8.26
N GLN A 325 -10.76 24.62 -7.82
CA GLN A 325 -10.61 23.43 -8.66
C GLN A 325 -11.87 22.55 -8.74
N ILE A 326 -12.91 22.87 -7.97
CA ILE A 326 -14.15 22.08 -7.90
C ILE A 326 -15.31 22.93 -8.40
N GLU A 327 -15.91 22.49 -9.49
CA GLU A 327 -17.15 23.05 -10.03
C GLU A 327 -18.31 22.10 -9.71
N ILE A 328 -19.42 22.64 -9.21
CA ILE A 328 -20.67 21.88 -9.08
C ILE A 328 -21.74 22.50 -9.99
N ALA A 329 -22.44 21.67 -10.74
CA ALA A 329 -23.45 22.10 -11.69
C ALA A 329 -24.69 21.21 -11.56
N PRO A 330 -25.80 21.70 -10.98
CA PRO A 330 -27.06 20.97 -11.03
C PRO A 330 -27.53 20.89 -12.48
N ASN A 331 -27.97 19.71 -12.91
CA ASN A 331 -28.52 19.54 -14.24
C ASN A 331 -29.98 20.07 -14.28
N PRO A 332 -30.32 21.01 -15.17
CA PRO A 332 -31.65 21.62 -15.18
C PRO A 332 -32.76 20.71 -15.72
N VAL A 333 -32.42 19.58 -16.34
CA VAL A 333 -33.38 18.67 -16.99
C VAL A 333 -33.35 17.27 -16.37
N ARG A 334 -32.29 16.92 -15.64
CA ARG A 334 -32.12 15.61 -14.99
C ARG A 334 -31.86 15.83 -13.51
N SER A 335 -32.36 14.93 -12.66
CA SER A 335 -32.09 14.96 -11.22
C SER A 335 -30.67 14.50 -10.89
N VAL A 336 -29.66 15.16 -11.45
CA VAL A 336 -28.25 14.84 -11.24
C VAL A 336 -27.48 16.12 -10.95
N LEU A 337 -26.68 16.11 -9.88
CA LEU A 337 -25.66 17.11 -9.61
C LEU A 337 -24.33 16.61 -10.18
N THR A 338 -23.77 17.35 -11.13
CA THR A 338 -22.45 17.06 -11.69
C THR A 338 -21.38 17.75 -10.86
N LEU A 339 -20.33 17.01 -10.51
CA LEU A 339 -19.09 17.56 -9.99
C LEU A 339 -18.04 17.47 -11.09
N ARG A 340 -17.39 18.60 -11.39
CA ARG A 340 -16.27 18.67 -12.30
C ARG A 340 -15.04 19.14 -11.55
N PHE A 341 -13.95 18.39 -11.72
CA PHE A 341 -12.67 18.70 -11.14
C PHE A 341 -11.76 19.22 -12.24
N LEU A 342 -11.18 20.40 -12.03
CA LEU A 342 -10.26 21.02 -13.00
C LEU A 342 -8.88 20.34 -12.99
N SER A 343 -8.57 19.60 -11.93
CA SER A 343 -7.40 18.74 -11.78
C SER A 343 -7.84 17.31 -11.48
N SER A 344 -7.34 16.36 -12.25
CA SER A 344 -7.55 14.93 -11.96
C SER A 344 -6.99 14.57 -10.59
N ASP A 345 -5.92 15.23 -10.13
CA ASP A 345 -5.37 14.97 -8.81
C ASP A 345 -6.40 15.32 -7.73
N ILE A 346 -7.08 16.47 -7.82
CA ILE A 346 -8.13 16.85 -6.84
C ILE A 346 -9.26 15.82 -6.82
N GLU A 347 -9.70 15.35 -7.99
CA GLU A 347 -10.73 14.31 -8.09
C GLU A 347 -10.34 13.02 -7.36
N HIS A 348 -9.10 12.56 -7.51
CA HIS A 348 -8.61 11.36 -6.85
C HIS A 348 -8.49 11.49 -5.32
N HIS A 349 -8.43 12.71 -4.79
CA HIS A 349 -8.36 12.96 -3.34
C HIS A 349 -9.74 13.18 -2.72
N VAL A 350 -10.82 13.14 -3.50
CA VAL A 350 -12.17 13.18 -2.97
C VAL A 350 -12.47 11.87 -2.24
N THR A 351 -12.56 11.93 -0.91
CA THR A 351 -12.83 10.76 -0.06
C THR A 351 -14.30 10.64 0.33
N ALA A 352 -15.05 11.74 0.28
CA ALA A 352 -16.48 11.77 0.58
C ALA A 352 -17.14 12.98 -0.08
N ILE A 353 -18.37 12.79 -0.53
CA ILE A 353 -19.28 13.86 -0.91
C ILE A 353 -20.58 13.71 -0.12
N ARG A 354 -20.98 14.76 0.58
CA ARG A 354 -22.18 14.78 1.41
C ARG A 354 -23.05 15.98 1.04
N ILE A 355 -24.35 15.77 0.90
CA ILE A 355 -25.31 16.83 0.61
C ILE A 355 -26.12 17.13 1.86
N PHE A 356 -26.17 18.39 2.26
CA PHE A 356 -26.96 18.87 3.39
C PHE A 356 -28.05 19.82 2.93
N ASN A 357 -29.21 19.78 3.58
CA ASN A 357 -30.26 20.77 3.38
C ASN A 357 -29.98 22.07 4.15
N ALA A 358 -30.86 23.06 4.03
CA ALA A 358 -30.71 24.36 4.69
C ALA A 358 -30.70 24.29 6.22
N GLU A 359 -31.30 23.26 6.82
CA GLU A 359 -31.28 23.02 8.26
C GLU A 359 -30.06 22.22 8.74
N GLY A 360 -29.11 21.91 7.84
CA GLY A 360 -27.89 21.15 8.16
C GLY A 360 -28.12 19.64 8.33
N ARG A 361 -29.25 19.11 7.86
CA ARG A 361 -29.52 17.67 7.83
C ARG A 361 -28.84 17.05 6.62
N GLU A 362 -28.09 15.97 6.84
CA GLU A 362 -27.51 15.17 5.75
C GLU A 362 -28.63 14.45 4.99
N MET A 363 -28.65 14.65 3.67
CA MET A 363 -29.64 14.09 2.75
C MET A 363 -29.05 12.98 1.88
N ILE A 364 -27.78 13.12 1.48
CA ILE A 364 -27.07 12.17 0.61
C ILE A 364 -25.63 12.04 1.10
N ALA A 365 -25.09 10.82 1.08
CA ALA A 365 -23.67 10.55 1.27
C ALA A 365 -23.18 9.59 0.18
N GLN A 366 -22.12 9.97 -0.53
CA GLN A 366 -21.52 9.21 -1.62
C GLN A 366 -19.99 9.27 -1.54
N LYS A 367 -19.31 8.24 -2.05
CA LYS A 367 -17.84 8.15 -2.03
C LYS A 367 -17.16 8.49 -3.36
N ASN A 368 -17.90 8.53 -4.47
CA ASN A 368 -17.36 8.81 -5.80
C ASN A 368 -18.17 9.87 -6.56
N SER A 369 -17.52 10.58 -7.48
CA SER A 369 -18.11 11.60 -8.35
C SER A 369 -18.41 11.11 -9.77
N ALA A 370 -17.84 9.96 -10.18
CA ALA A 370 -17.78 9.54 -11.58
C ALA A 370 -19.15 9.39 -12.30
N ALA A 371 -20.23 9.13 -11.56
CA ALA A 371 -21.58 8.99 -12.10
C ALA A 371 -22.46 10.25 -11.93
N GLY A 372 -21.92 11.32 -11.33
CA GLY A 372 -22.73 12.39 -10.75
C GLY A 372 -23.48 11.93 -9.49
N ILE A 373 -24.12 12.87 -8.81
CA ILE A 373 -24.92 12.61 -7.60
C ILE A 373 -26.40 12.63 -7.98
N ASP A 374 -27.10 11.53 -7.75
CA ASP A 374 -28.56 11.48 -7.94
C ASP A 374 -29.26 12.35 -6.89
N THR A 375 -30.01 13.33 -7.36
CA THR A 375 -30.74 14.31 -6.54
C THR A 375 -32.26 14.14 -6.66
N ALA A 376 -32.75 13.03 -7.21
CA ALA A 376 -34.18 12.79 -7.43
C ALA A 376 -34.99 12.75 -6.13
N SER A 377 -34.35 12.36 -5.03
CA SER A 377 -34.96 12.32 -3.69
C SER A 377 -34.98 13.67 -2.98
N LEU A 378 -34.32 14.70 -3.53
CA LEU A 378 -34.23 16.02 -2.92
C LEU A 378 -35.41 16.90 -3.36
N PRO A 379 -36.21 17.45 -2.41
CA PRO A 379 -37.16 18.50 -2.72
C PRO A 379 -36.50 19.76 -3.30
N ASP A 380 -37.29 20.61 -3.94
CA ASP A 380 -36.81 21.92 -4.39
C ASP A 380 -36.30 22.74 -3.20
N GLY A 381 -35.12 23.33 -3.36
CA GLY A 381 -34.47 24.01 -2.24
C GLY A 381 -33.00 24.29 -2.44
N THR A 382 -32.41 24.92 -1.44
CA THR A 382 -30.96 25.20 -1.38
C THR A 382 -30.27 24.09 -0.61
N TYR A 383 -29.15 23.61 -1.17
CA TYR A 383 -28.36 22.52 -0.63
C TYR A 383 -26.88 22.88 -0.59
N TYR A 384 -26.18 22.21 0.32
CA TYR A 384 -24.75 22.37 0.56
C TYR A 384 -24.05 21.04 0.26
N ALA A 385 -23.26 21.02 -0.81
CA ALA A 385 -22.40 19.90 -1.15
C ALA A 385 -21.06 20.06 -0.43
N ARG A 386 -20.80 19.19 0.54
CA ARG A 386 -19.51 19.06 1.22
C ARG A 386 -18.68 17.99 0.53
N VAL A 387 -17.57 18.42 -0.08
CA VAL A 387 -16.60 17.56 -0.75
C VAL A 387 -15.36 17.50 0.13
N ASN A 388 -15.02 16.32 0.64
CA ASN A 388 -13.80 16.12 1.41
C ASN A 388 -12.66 15.73 0.48
N VAL A 389 -11.64 16.58 0.38
CA VAL A 389 -10.44 16.39 -0.46
C VAL A 389 -9.24 16.25 0.48
N ALA A 390 -8.68 15.04 0.59
CA ALA A 390 -7.57 14.69 1.50
C ALA A 390 -7.70 15.24 2.94
N GLY A 391 -8.91 15.17 3.51
CA GLY A 391 -9.18 15.68 4.87
C GLY A 391 -9.56 17.16 4.94
N THR A 392 -9.44 17.92 3.85
CA THR A 392 -9.95 19.30 3.76
C THR A 392 -11.40 19.29 3.27
N GLU A 393 -12.29 19.96 4.00
CA GLU A 393 -13.71 20.03 3.62
C GLU A 393 -14.00 21.29 2.80
N ILE A 394 -14.48 21.10 1.56
CA ILE A 394 -14.92 22.16 0.67
C ILE A 394 -16.44 22.15 0.60
N THR A 395 -17.07 23.28 0.92
CA THR A 395 -18.53 23.43 0.79
C THR A 395 -18.87 24.25 -0.44
N LYS A 396 -19.75 23.72 -1.28
CA LYS A 396 -20.34 24.42 -2.43
C LYS A 396 -21.85 24.45 -2.29
N VAL A 397 -22.48 25.55 -2.70
CA VAL A 397 -23.93 25.72 -2.65
C VAL A 397 -24.53 25.46 -4.03
N PHE A 398 -25.65 24.75 -4.08
CA PHE A 398 -26.47 24.64 -5.29
C PHE A 398 -27.95 24.73 -4.96
N VAL A 399 -28.74 25.08 -5.98
CA VAL A 399 -30.20 25.12 -5.89
C VAL A 399 -30.75 23.99 -6.74
N LYS A 400 -31.63 23.18 -6.15
CA LYS A 400 -32.45 22.21 -6.88
C LYS A 400 -33.78 22.89 -7.22
N HIS A 401 -34.11 22.87 -8.51
CA HIS A 401 -35.36 23.36 -9.10
C HIS A 401 -36.26 22.22 -9.55
#